data_AF-C4L6T0-F1
#
_entry.id   AF-C4L6T0-F1
#
_cell.length_a   1.000
_cell.length_b   1.000
_cell.length_c   1.000
_cell.angle_alpha   90.00
_cell.angle_beta   90.00
_cell.angle_gamma   90.00
#
_symmetry.space_group_name_H-M   'P 1'
#
loop_
_entity.id
_entity.type
_entity.pdbx_description
1 polymer ?
#
loop_
_entity_poly.entity_id
_entity_poly.type
_entity_poly.pdbx_seq_one_letter_code
_entity_poly.pdbx_strand_id
1 'polypeptide(L)'
;MKKILFALVIGSLLLIHPSVSKAAQSTENFVEELQYSWFNGYTYDDHRLIQLNTSRPLEAVSIFKRENEYGYDYMIYVHELKNGEWKVSYRRPVEYMTNLSFITKGRMGATDKVLIGSYEGSGNFLDAYLIGSPNGRDIKLMQHKSSLFQGGAWIIDGVLFYGNGSIVSQKYRVQNGKVVSAGRASGRDDRLISKNPKIWLGLKMSGNRAVYAGKKTVYAKVGDRIGIGRYGVSDTRGYSYRLMSYDGSSVLSYDTVRPGMTAVKKGTAVLSLEPDAYGDAVEIKVIVR
;
A
#
# COMPACT_ATOMS: atom_id res chain seq x y z
N MET A 1 -34.38 6.85 -84.51
CA MET A 1 -33.06 6.96 -83.82
C MET A 1 -33.24 6.86 -82.32
N LYS A 2 -32.45 5.99 -81.66
CA LYS A 2 -32.22 5.74 -80.20
C LYS A 2 -32.31 4.22 -79.99
N LYS A 3 -31.32 3.39 -80.34
CA LYS A 3 -29.95 3.19 -79.82
C LYS A 3 -29.80 3.08 -78.29
N ILE A 4 -29.69 1.81 -77.85
CA ILE A 4 -28.70 1.16 -76.95
C ILE A 4 -28.51 1.71 -75.50
N LEU A 5 -28.63 0.87 -74.46
CA LEU A 5 -27.52 0.15 -73.78
C LEU A 5 -27.95 -0.48 -72.44
N PHE A 6 -27.80 -1.81 -72.36
CA PHE A 6 -27.58 -2.56 -71.13
C PHE A 6 -26.25 -2.10 -70.52
N ALA A 7 -26.26 -1.66 -69.26
CA ALA A 7 -25.05 -1.49 -68.47
C ALA A 7 -25.07 -2.45 -67.29
N LEU A 8 -24.30 -3.53 -67.46
CA LEU A 8 -23.84 -4.44 -66.43
C LEU A 8 -22.94 -3.65 -65.46
N VAL A 9 -23.26 -3.57 -64.18
CA VAL A 9 -22.32 -3.11 -63.15
C VAL A 9 -21.78 -4.34 -62.43
N ILE A 10 -20.63 -4.81 -62.91
CA ILE A 10 -19.72 -5.70 -62.19
C ILE A 10 -18.90 -4.83 -61.23
N GLY A 11 -18.75 -5.30 -59.99
CA GLY A 11 -17.52 -5.06 -59.24
C GLY A 11 -17.57 -3.99 -58.16
N SER A 12 -17.98 -4.41 -56.97
CA SER A 12 -17.34 -3.99 -55.70
C SER A 12 -17.66 -5.06 -54.66
N LEU A 13 -17.01 -6.23 -54.80
CA LEU A 13 -16.76 -7.06 -53.63
C LEU A 13 -15.93 -6.20 -52.67
N LEU A 14 -16.59 -5.64 -51.66
CA LEU A 14 -15.93 -5.19 -50.45
C LEU A 14 -15.11 -6.37 -49.95
N LEU A 15 -13.80 -6.29 -50.16
CA LEU A 15 -12.80 -7.02 -49.37
C LEU A 15 -12.95 -6.52 -47.94
N ILE A 16 -13.95 -7.06 -47.23
CA ILE A 16 -13.97 -7.13 -45.79
C ILE A 16 -12.73 -7.98 -45.48
N HIS A 17 -11.60 -7.31 -45.29
CA HIS A 17 -10.47 -7.96 -44.66
C HIS A 17 -11.02 -8.49 -43.34
N PRO A 18 -11.03 -9.81 -43.10
CA PRO A 18 -11.22 -10.27 -41.74
C PRO A 18 -10.10 -9.56 -40.97
N SER A 19 -10.48 -8.64 -40.09
CA SER A 19 -9.55 -8.16 -39.09
C SER A 19 -9.08 -9.44 -38.43
N VAL A 20 -7.81 -9.79 -38.66
CA VAL A 20 -7.15 -10.88 -37.96
C VAL A 20 -7.32 -10.48 -36.50
N SER A 21 -8.30 -11.07 -35.83
CA SER A 21 -8.50 -10.87 -34.42
C SER A 21 -7.23 -11.43 -33.80
N LYS A 22 -6.27 -10.54 -33.47
CA LYS A 22 -5.20 -10.90 -32.54
C LYS A 22 -5.91 -11.60 -31.40
N ALA A 23 -5.59 -12.87 -31.19
CA ALA A 23 -6.12 -13.61 -30.06
C ALA A 23 -5.91 -12.71 -28.84
N ALA A 24 -6.98 -12.46 -28.08
CA ALA A 24 -6.91 -11.59 -26.92
C ALA A 24 -5.76 -12.08 -26.02
N GLN A 25 -4.76 -11.24 -25.79
CA GLN A 25 -3.60 -11.62 -24.99
C GLN A 25 -4.08 -11.95 -23.57
N SER A 26 -3.78 -13.15 -23.09
CA SER A 26 -4.14 -13.54 -21.72
C SER A 26 -3.41 -12.64 -20.72
N THR A 27 -4.00 -12.43 -19.54
CA THR A 27 -3.35 -11.69 -18.45
C THR A 27 -2.02 -12.35 -18.03
N GLU A 28 -1.97 -13.67 -18.06
CA GLU A 28 -0.78 -14.46 -17.70
C GLU A 28 0.37 -14.19 -18.67
N ASN A 29 0.14 -14.35 -19.97
CA ASN A 29 1.17 -14.10 -20.99
C ASN A 29 1.67 -12.66 -20.94
N PHE A 30 0.75 -11.70 -20.74
CA PHE A 30 1.13 -10.30 -20.59
C PHE A 30 2.04 -10.07 -19.37
N VAL A 31 1.71 -10.68 -18.22
CA VAL A 31 2.53 -10.56 -17.01
C VAL A 31 3.90 -11.21 -17.19
N GLU A 32 3.98 -12.35 -17.89
CA GLU A 32 5.26 -12.99 -18.23
C GLU A 32 6.11 -12.06 -19.12
N GLU A 33 5.54 -11.52 -20.19
CA GLU A 33 6.22 -10.56 -21.07
C GLU A 33 6.65 -9.28 -20.33
N LEU A 34 5.83 -8.81 -19.39
CA LEU A 34 6.10 -7.62 -18.58
C LEU A 34 7.39 -7.78 -17.75
N GLN A 35 7.68 -8.98 -17.25
CA GLN A 35 8.88 -9.26 -16.44
C GLN A 35 10.19 -9.15 -17.23
N TYR A 36 10.12 -9.31 -18.55
CA TYR A 36 11.27 -9.15 -19.46
C TYR A 36 11.32 -7.77 -20.13
N SER A 37 10.39 -6.88 -19.78
CA SER A 37 10.28 -5.57 -20.42
C SER A 37 11.36 -4.61 -19.93
N TRP A 38 11.90 -3.83 -20.89
CA TRP A 38 12.81 -2.73 -20.62
C TRP A 38 12.48 -1.54 -21.54
N PHE A 39 12.72 -0.32 -21.09
CA PHE A 39 12.56 0.87 -21.91
C PHE A 39 13.41 2.02 -21.36
N ASN A 40 14.13 2.76 -22.20
CA ASN A 40 14.89 3.96 -21.79
C ASN A 40 15.78 3.76 -20.54
N GLY A 41 16.39 2.58 -20.40
CA GLY A 41 17.21 2.19 -19.25
C GLY A 41 16.43 1.72 -18.02
N TYR A 42 15.11 1.79 -18.01
CA TYR A 42 14.26 1.21 -16.98
C TYR A 42 14.09 -0.29 -17.21
N THR A 43 14.26 -1.08 -16.15
CA THR A 43 14.00 -2.52 -16.11
C THR A 43 12.85 -2.83 -15.17
N TYR A 44 12.14 -3.91 -15.43
CA TYR A 44 11.05 -4.39 -14.57
C TYR A 44 11.54 -4.62 -13.13
N ASP A 45 10.71 -4.27 -12.14
CA ASP A 45 10.99 -4.49 -10.72
C ASP A 45 9.89 -5.33 -10.04
N ASP A 46 8.64 -4.86 -10.01
CA ASP A 46 7.51 -5.59 -9.40
C ASP A 46 6.18 -5.26 -10.09
N HIS A 47 5.17 -6.10 -9.90
CA HIS A 47 3.79 -5.83 -10.33
C HIS A 47 2.74 -6.39 -9.38
N ARG A 48 1.52 -5.86 -9.51
CA ARG A 48 0.30 -6.37 -8.87
C ARG A 48 -0.87 -6.29 -9.84
N LEU A 49 -1.70 -7.34 -9.86
CA LEU A 49 -3.02 -7.32 -10.49
C LEU A 49 -4.04 -6.72 -9.51
N ILE A 50 -4.70 -5.62 -9.90
CA ILE A 50 -5.57 -4.82 -9.02
C ILE A 50 -6.74 -4.27 -9.82
N GLN A 51 -7.97 -4.34 -9.28
CA GLN A 51 -9.18 -3.79 -9.89
C GLN A 51 -9.30 -2.27 -9.64
N LEU A 52 -8.52 -1.45 -10.36
CA LEU A 52 -8.45 0.00 -10.10
C LEU A 52 -9.64 0.79 -10.66
N ASN A 53 -10.22 0.32 -11.76
CA ASN A 53 -11.44 0.82 -12.38
C ASN A 53 -12.47 -0.33 -12.51
N THR A 54 -13.53 -0.17 -13.31
CA THR A 54 -14.58 -1.19 -13.51
C THR A 54 -14.34 -2.13 -14.70
N SER A 55 -13.23 -1.97 -15.40
CA SER A 55 -12.85 -2.79 -16.56
C SER A 55 -12.51 -4.22 -16.14
N ARG A 56 -12.62 -5.16 -17.08
CA ARG A 56 -12.11 -6.51 -16.91
C ARG A 56 -11.23 -6.86 -18.11
N PRO A 57 -10.17 -7.66 -17.92
CA PRO A 57 -9.64 -8.24 -16.68
C PRO A 57 -9.03 -7.19 -15.73
N LEU A 58 -8.50 -7.66 -14.59
CA LEU A 58 -7.76 -6.82 -13.63
C LEU A 58 -6.62 -6.07 -14.32
N GLU A 59 -6.38 -4.83 -13.90
CA GLU A 59 -5.25 -4.04 -14.37
C GLU A 59 -3.93 -4.53 -13.78
N ALA A 60 -2.86 -4.47 -14.55
CA ALA A 60 -1.51 -4.70 -14.06
C ALA A 60 -0.87 -3.37 -13.67
N VAL A 61 -0.65 -3.18 -12.38
CA VAL A 61 0.14 -2.06 -11.86
C VAL A 61 1.57 -2.52 -11.75
N SER A 62 2.52 -1.86 -12.40
CA SER A 62 3.93 -2.24 -12.40
C SER A 62 4.84 -1.11 -12.01
N ILE A 63 5.96 -1.49 -11.40
CA ILE A 63 7.08 -0.65 -11.03
C ILE A 63 8.25 -1.06 -11.92
N PHE A 64 8.85 -0.09 -12.57
CA PHE A 64 10.14 -0.23 -13.26
C PHE A 64 11.16 0.66 -12.57
N LYS A 65 12.42 0.24 -12.59
CA LYS A 65 13.54 0.94 -11.94
C LYS A 65 14.66 1.20 -12.92
N ARG A 66 15.39 2.29 -12.71
CA ARG A 66 16.61 2.64 -13.43
C ARG A 66 17.62 3.19 -12.44
N GLU A 67 18.83 2.65 -12.44
CA GLU A 67 19.91 3.12 -11.59
C GLU A 67 20.43 4.50 -12.06
N ASN A 68 20.76 5.37 -11.11
CA ASN A 68 21.39 6.66 -11.34
C ASN A 68 22.48 6.90 -10.28
N GLU A 69 23.24 8.01 -10.39
CA GLU A 69 24.36 8.33 -9.49
C GLU A 69 23.96 8.45 -8.00
N TYR A 70 22.70 8.76 -7.72
CA TYR A 70 22.18 9.09 -6.39
C TYR A 70 21.16 8.07 -5.86
N GLY A 71 20.99 6.92 -6.53
CA GLY A 71 20.00 5.90 -6.18
C GLY A 71 19.27 5.38 -7.42
N TYR A 72 17.94 5.41 -7.40
CA TYR A 72 17.11 4.91 -8.49
C TYR A 72 16.04 5.92 -8.91
N ASP A 73 15.80 5.98 -10.22
CA ASP A 73 14.55 6.49 -10.77
C ASP A 73 13.57 5.33 -10.94
N TYR A 74 12.30 5.60 -10.71
CA TYR A 74 11.23 4.65 -10.88
C TYR A 74 10.16 5.17 -11.83
N MET A 75 9.53 4.24 -12.54
CA MET A 75 8.35 4.50 -13.34
C MET A 75 7.23 3.56 -12.90
N ILE A 76 6.13 4.14 -12.44
CA ILE A 76 4.91 3.39 -12.16
C ILE A 76 4.04 3.41 -13.41
N TYR A 77 3.63 2.24 -13.88
CA TYR A 77 2.64 2.09 -14.93
C TYR A 77 1.38 1.39 -14.44
N VAL A 78 0.26 1.72 -15.06
CA VAL A 78 -0.95 0.89 -15.02
C VAL A 78 -1.29 0.48 -16.44
N HIS A 79 -1.40 -0.82 -16.66
CA HIS A 79 -1.76 -1.43 -17.93
C HIS A 79 -3.19 -1.95 -17.88
N GLU A 80 -3.98 -1.58 -18.88
CA GLU A 80 -5.37 -2.00 -19.07
C GLU A 80 -5.52 -2.75 -20.39
N LEU A 81 -6.22 -3.88 -20.39
CA LEU A 81 -6.61 -4.57 -21.63
C LEU A 81 -7.76 -3.81 -22.29
N LYS A 82 -7.49 -3.18 -23.44
CA LYS A 82 -8.48 -2.42 -24.22
C LYS A 82 -8.46 -2.90 -25.67
N ASN A 83 -9.63 -3.35 -26.14
CA ASN A 83 -9.80 -3.87 -27.50
C ASN A 83 -8.84 -5.02 -27.84
N GLY A 84 -8.62 -5.92 -26.88
CA GLY A 84 -7.75 -7.10 -27.06
C GLY A 84 -6.25 -6.85 -26.90
N GLU A 85 -5.82 -5.61 -26.64
CA GLU A 85 -4.42 -5.24 -26.45
C GLU A 85 -4.19 -4.56 -25.11
N TRP A 86 -3.10 -4.90 -24.42
CA TRP A 86 -2.69 -4.23 -23.19
C TRP A 86 -2.11 -2.86 -23.51
N LYS A 87 -2.64 -1.83 -22.85
CA LYS A 87 -2.25 -0.43 -23.06
C LYS A 87 -1.92 0.23 -21.74
N VAL A 88 -0.85 1.03 -21.73
CA VAL A 88 -0.53 1.91 -20.60
C VAL A 88 -1.60 3.01 -20.52
N SER A 89 -2.36 3.04 -19.42
CA SER A 89 -3.38 4.04 -19.18
C SER A 89 -3.01 5.09 -18.14
N TYR A 90 -1.99 4.78 -17.32
CA TYR A 90 -1.42 5.70 -16.36
C TYR A 90 0.08 5.52 -16.30
N ARG A 91 0.80 6.64 -16.15
CA ARG A 91 2.24 6.68 -15.91
C ARG A 91 2.60 7.69 -14.84
N ARG A 92 3.58 7.37 -14.01
CA ARG A 92 4.13 8.29 -13.01
C ARG A 92 5.64 8.08 -12.84
N PRO A 93 6.47 9.08 -13.20
CA PRO A 93 7.86 9.08 -12.78
C PRO A 93 7.98 9.39 -11.29
N VAL A 94 8.94 8.75 -10.64
CA VAL A 94 9.37 9.01 -9.26
C VAL A 94 10.89 8.96 -9.25
N GLU A 95 11.55 10.08 -8.99
CA GLU A 95 13.00 10.21 -9.12
C GLU A 95 13.67 10.23 -7.74
N TYR A 96 14.95 9.85 -7.70
CA TYR A 96 15.80 9.94 -6.50
C TYR A 96 15.27 9.19 -5.27
N MET A 97 14.88 7.93 -5.45
CA MET A 97 14.42 7.06 -4.37
C MET A 97 15.35 5.86 -4.19
N THR A 98 15.41 5.31 -2.98
CA THR A 98 16.20 4.11 -2.69
C THR A 98 15.38 2.83 -2.88
N ASN A 99 14.09 2.82 -2.56
CA ASN A 99 13.28 1.58 -2.52
C ASN A 99 11.77 1.80 -2.75
N LEU A 100 11.33 2.01 -3.98
CA LEU A 100 9.89 2.12 -4.28
C LEU A 100 9.22 0.74 -4.25
N SER A 101 8.11 0.60 -3.53
CA SER A 101 7.41 -0.68 -3.39
C SER A 101 5.89 -0.53 -3.20
N PHE A 102 5.15 -1.62 -3.38
CA PHE A 102 3.73 -1.69 -3.05
C PHE A 102 3.53 -1.74 -1.52
N ILE A 103 2.96 -0.69 -0.95
CA ILE A 103 2.74 -0.58 0.50
C ILE A 103 1.45 -1.27 0.93
N THR A 104 0.34 -0.96 0.25
CA THR A 104 -0.97 -1.53 0.57
C THR A 104 -1.91 -1.44 -0.61
N LYS A 105 -2.94 -2.30 -0.63
CA LYS A 105 -4.05 -2.21 -1.57
C LYS A 105 -5.35 -2.56 -0.88
N GLY A 106 -6.45 -2.04 -1.39
CA GLY A 106 -7.77 -2.45 -0.93
C GLY A 106 -8.88 -1.60 -1.53
N ARG A 107 -10.11 -2.07 -1.35
CA ARG A 107 -11.30 -1.36 -1.80
C ARG A 107 -11.47 -0.05 -1.05
N MET A 108 -11.60 1.05 -1.78
CA MET A 108 -12.01 2.35 -1.24
C MET A 108 -13.03 2.97 -2.20
N GLY A 109 -14.29 3.04 -1.76
CA GLY A 109 -15.41 3.38 -2.62
C GLY A 109 -15.77 2.23 -3.58
N ALA A 110 -16.00 2.55 -4.85
CA ALA A 110 -16.49 1.57 -5.82
C ALA A 110 -15.44 0.54 -6.25
N THR A 111 -14.16 0.92 -6.31
CA THR A 111 -13.06 0.10 -6.85
C THR A 111 -11.87 0.02 -5.88
N ASP A 112 -10.91 -0.85 -6.16
CA ASP A 112 -9.68 -0.92 -5.40
C ASP A 112 -8.81 0.32 -5.62
N LYS A 113 -7.93 0.57 -4.66
CA LYS A 113 -6.84 1.54 -4.71
C LYS A 113 -5.56 0.84 -4.30
N VAL A 114 -4.46 1.38 -4.79
CA VAL A 114 -3.12 0.91 -4.44
C VAL A 114 -2.30 2.08 -3.93
N LEU A 115 -1.56 1.85 -2.85
CA LEU A 115 -0.56 2.77 -2.35
C LEU A 115 0.82 2.20 -2.68
N ILE A 116 1.58 2.97 -3.44
CA ILE A 116 2.99 2.70 -3.74
C ILE A 116 3.81 3.75 -3.01
N GLY A 117 4.97 3.40 -2.47
CA GLY A 117 5.79 4.33 -1.71
C GLY A 117 7.19 3.82 -1.42
N SER A 118 8.02 4.73 -0.91
CA SER A 118 9.41 4.47 -0.49
C SER A 118 9.60 4.87 0.96
N TYR A 119 10.61 4.29 1.60
CA TYR A 119 11.00 4.62 2.96
C TYR A 119 12.42 5.15 2.98
N GLU A 120 12.58 6.43 3.30
CA GLU A 120 13.85 7.13 3.18
C GLU A 120 14.41 7.60 4.52
N GLY A 121 15.74 7.65 4.60
CA GLY A 121 16.49 8.18 5.74
C GLY A 121 16.38 7.38 7.04
N SER A 122 17.15 7.79 8.05
CA SER A 122 17.21 7.12 9.36
C SER A 122 15.90 7.17 10.15
N GLY A 123 15.01 8.09 9.79
CA GLY A 123 13.67 8.22 10.37
C GLY A 123 12.61 7.32 9.74
N ASN A 124 12.96 6.51 8.72
CA ASN A 124 12.03 5.68 7.96
C ASN A 124 10.84 6.51 7.45
N PHE A 125 11.14 7.62 6.76
CA PHE A 125 10.14 8.57 6.27
C PHE A 125 9.44 7.97 5.06
N LEU A 126 8.13 7.78 5.15
CA LEU A 126 7.32 7.27 4.04
C LEU A 126 6.94 8.42 3.09
N ASP A 127 7.24 8.22 1.81
CA ASP A 127 6.64 8.96 0.70
C ASP A 127 5.65 8.05 -0.05
N ALA A 128 4.40 8.48 -0.20
CA ALA A 128 3.28 7.60 -0.54
C ALA A 128 2.36 8.16 -1.63
N TYR A 129 2.14 7.36 -2.67
CA TYR A 129 1.36 7.64 -3.87
C TYR A 129 0.12 6.73 -3.90
N LEU A 130 -1.05 7.30 -3.63
CA LEU A 130 -2.33 6.60 -3.76
C LEU A 130 -2.83 6.69 -5.20
N ILE A 131 -2.89 5.56 -5.88
CA ILE A 131 -3.32 5.45 -7.28
C ILE A 131 -4.66 4.70 -7.34
N GLY A 132 -5.53 5.16 -8.23
CA GLY A 132 -6.71 4.42 -8.67
C GLY A 132 -7.75 5.32 -9.31
N SER A 133 -9.00 4.85 -9.35
CA SER A 133 -10.06 5.57 -10.06
C SER A 133 -11.00 6.39 -9.17
N PRO A 134 -11.23 7.69 -9.44
CA PRO A 134 -12.21 8.51 -8.73
C PRO A 134 -13.65 8.21 -9.17
N ASN A 135 -13.84 7.76 -10.42
CA ASN A 135 -15.14 7.62 -11.08
C ASN A 135 -15.39 6.18 -11.57
N GLY A 136 -14.51 5.24 -11.20
CA GLY A 136 -14.55 3.86 -11.67
C GLY A 136 -14.09 3.67 -13.11
N ARG A 137 -13.60 4.71 -13.81
CA ARG A 137 -13.15 4.64 -15.21
C ARG A 137 -11.71 5.10 -15.38
N ASP A 138 -11.43 6.35 -15.01
CA ASP A 138 -10.12 6.96 -15.26
C ASP A 138 -9.16 6.65 -14.12
N ILE A 139 -7.94 6.23 -14.41
CA ILE A 139 -6.93 5.92 -13.39
C ILE A 139 -6.02 7.12 -13.21
N LYS A 140 -5.80 7.55 -11.96
CA LYS A 140 -4.96 8.71 -11.64
C LYS A 140 -4.31 8.61 -10.26
N LEU A 141 -3.38 9.54 -10.01
CA LEU A 141 -2.93 9.86 -8.65
C LEU A 141 -4.10 10.51 -7.89
N MET A 142 -4.58 9.86 -6.85
CA MET A 142 -5.68 10.34 -6.01
C MET A 142 -5.19 11.14 -4.80
N GLN A 143 -4.02 10.79 -4.27
CA GLN A 143 -3.38 11.51 -3.17
C GLN A 143 -1.87 11.23 -3.17
N HIS A 144 -1.08 12.22 -2.76
CA HIS A 144 0.34 12.09 -2.46
C HIS A 144 0.60 12.61 -1.04
N LYS A 145 1.39 11.88 -0.26
CA LYS A 145 1.80 12.23 1.10
C LYS A 145 3.29 11.95 1.25
N SER A 146 4.07 12.99 1.54
CA SER A 146 5.51 12.89 1.74
C SER A 146 5.91 13.07 3.20
N SER A 147 7.13 12.63 3.51
CA SER A 147 7.82 12.88 4.78
C SER A 147 7.05 12.42 6.03
N LEU A 148 6.34 11.30 5.93
CA LEU A 148 5.66 10.70 7.08
C LEU A 148 6.70 9.97 7.95
N PHE A 149 7.11 10.60 9.05
CA PHE A 149 8.11 10.05 9.98
C PHE A 149 7.68 8.70 10.59
N GLN A 150 8.58 7.71 10.55
CA GLN A 150 8.31 6.32 10.92
C GLN A 150 6.99 5.83 10.31
N GLY A 151 6.76 6.25 9.06
CA GLY A 151 5.45 6.20 8.44
C GLY A 151 4.99 4.77 8.23
N GLY A 152 3.68 4.60 8.18
CA GLY A 152 3.05 3.39 7.69
C GLY A 152 1.68 3.72 7.12
N ALA A 153 1.20 2.87 6.22
CA ALA A 153 -0.08 3.08 5.59
C ALA A 153 -0.84 1.77 5.33
N TRP A 154 -2.15 1.81 5.54
CA TRP A 154 -3.02 0.63 5.45
C TRP A 154 -4.37 0.98 4.86
N ILE A 155 -4.86 0.20 3.90
CA ILE A 155 -6.26 0.27 3.46
C ILE A 155 -7.02 -0.87 4.13
N ILE A 156 -7.96 -0.52 5.02
CA ILE A 156 -8.79 -1.46 5.77
C ILE A 156 -10.23 -0.96 5.76
N ASP A 157 -11.17 -1.84 5.40
CA ASP A 157 -12.62 -1.58 5.43
C ASP A 157 -13.03 -0.24 4.78
N GLY A 158 -12.46 0.08 3.60
CA GLY A 158 -12.80 1.29 2.86
C GLY A 158 -12.05 2.55 3.31
N VAL A 159 -11.17 2.46 4.30
CA VAL A 159 -10.45 3.59 4.90
C VAL A 159 -8.94 3.41 4.74
N LEU A 160 -8.28 4.47 4.27
CA LEU A 160 -6.83 4.58 4.23
C LEU A 160 -6.35 5.23 5.53
N PHE A 161 -5.51 4.53 6.26
CA PHE A 161 -4.86 4.99 7.48
C PHE A 161 -3.42 5.35 7.16
N TYR A 162 -2.95 6.49 7.67
CA TYR A 162 -1.53 6.82 7.79
C TYR A 162 -1.18 6.92 9.27
N GLY A 163 -0.01 6.44 9.65
CA GLY A 163 0.44 6.44 11.03
C GLY A 163 1.95 6.49 11.18
N ASN A 164 2.39 6.64 12.43
CA ASN A 164 3.76 6.41 12.87
C ASN A 164 3.76 5.09 13.65
N GLY A 165 4.49 4.09 13.15
CA GLY A 165 4.46 2.74 13.73
C GLY A 165 3.03 2.21 13.81
N SER A 166 2.53 1.97 15.01
CA SER A 166 1.14 1.54 15.27
C SER A 166 0.17 2.67 15.64
N ILE A 167 0.64 3.92 15.76
CA ILE A 167 -0.20 5.08 16.07
C ILE A 167 -0.74 5.68 14.77
N VAL A 168 -2.04 5.53 14.54
CA VAL A 168 -2.72 6.21 13.42
C VAL A 168 -2.77 7.70 13.71
N SER A 169 -2.29 8.50 12.75
CA SER A 169 -2.32 9.96 12.80
C SER A 169 -3.43 10.53 11.91
N GLN A 170 -3.70 9.89 10.76
CA GLN A 170 -4.66 10.37 9.78
C GLN A 170 -5.46 9.21 9.19
N LYS A 171 -6.74 9.44 8.89
CA LYS A 171 -7.58 8.49 8.17
C LYS A 171 -8.41 9.17 7.10
N TYR A 172 -8.53 8.49 5.96
CA TYR A 172 -9.14 9.02 4.74
C TYR A 172 -10.06 7.99 4.10
N ARG A 173 -11.07 8.46 3.38
CA ARG A 173 -11.96 7.64 2.56
C ARG A 173 -12.17 8.30 1.20
N VAL A 174 -12.66 7.52 0.24
CA VAL A 174 -13.12 8.08 -1.04
C VAL A 174 -14.59 8.44 -0.92
N GLN A 175 -14.93 9.71 -1.12
CA GLN A 175 -16.29 10.22 -1.18
C GLN A 175 -16.44 11.09 -2.42
N ASN A 176 -17.45 10.82 -3.25
CA ASN A 176 -17.70 11.54 -4.51
C ASN A 176 -16.43 11.64 -5.39
N GLY A 177 -15.67 10.55 -5.47
CA GLY A 177 -14.42 10.46 -6.24
C GLY A 177 -13.23 11.26 -5.70
N LYS A 178 -13.35 11.84 -4.49
CA LYS A 178 -12.27 12.58 -3.82
C LYS A 178 -11.81 11.84 -2.57
N VAL A 179 -10.51 11.92 -2.28
CA VAL A 179 -9.96 11.47 -1.00
C VAL A 179 -10.24 12.55 0.04
N VAL A 180 -11.07 12.23 1.04
CA VAL A 180 -11.49 13.16 2.09
C VAL A 180 -11.14 12.58 3.46
N SER A 181 -10.93 13.46 4.44
CA SER A 181 -10.71 13.02 5.83
C SER A 181 -11.90 12.19 6.31
N ALA A 182 -11.61 11.09 7.00
CA ALA A 182 -12.59 10.25 7.68
C ALA A 182 -12.65 10.56 9.20
N GLY A 183 -12.23 11.76 9.60
CA GLY A 183 -12.24 12.23 10.99
C GLY A 183 -10.92 11.99 11.73
N ARG A 184 -10.92 12.26 13.04
CA ARG A 184 -9.74 12.09 13.90
C ARG A 184 -9.46 10.61 14.11
N ALA A 185 -8.18 10.25 14.02
CA ALA A 185 -7.71 8.94 14.42
C ALA A 185 -7.80 8.77 15.95
N SER A 186 -7.99 7.53 16.39
CA SER A 186 -8.23 7.17 17.78
C SER A 186 -7.51 5.88 18.17
N GLY A 187 -7.43 5.58 19.47
CA GLY A 187 -6.89 4.30 19.94
C GLY A 187 -7.63 3.06 19.42
N ARG A 188 -8.89 3.20 18.99
CA ARG A 188 -9.62 2.15 18.28
C ARG A 188 -9.01 1.88 16.91
N ASP A 189 -8.59 2.93 16.21
CA ASP A 189 -7.95 2.80 14.89
C ASP A 189 -6.57 2.15 15.02
N ASP A 190 -5.78 2.50 16.05
CA ASP A 190 -4.49 1.85 16.35
C ASP A 190 -4.67 0.32 16.52
N ARG A 191 -5.69 -0.09 17.28
CA ARG A 191 -6.02 -1.51 17.48
C ARG A 191 -6.47 -2.17 16.19
N LEU A 192 -7.29 -1.49 15.39
CA LEU A 192 -7.80 -2.01 14.12
C LEU A 192 -6.66 -2.34 13.16
N ILE A 193 -5.70 -1.41 12.96
CA ILE A 193 -4.57 -1.64 12.05
C ILE A 193 -3.67 -2.77 12.53
N SER A 194 -3.54 -2.96 13.86
CA SER A 194 -2.82 -4.07 14.48
C SER A 194 -3.58 -5.41 14.53
N LYS A 195 -4.76 -5.51 13.90
CA LYS A 195 -5.68 -6.70 13.92
C LYS A 195 -6.29 -7.00 15.30
N ASN A 196 -6.62 -5.98 16.07
CA ASN A 196 -7.30 -6.08 17.38
C ASN A 196 -6.66 -7.12 18.32
N PRO A 197 -5.34 -7.00 18.60
CA PRO A 197 -4.66 -7.98 19.44
C PRO A 197 -5.19 -7.94 20.87
N LYS A 198 -5.27 -9.11 21.50
CA LYS A 198 -5.67 -9.24 22.91
C LYS A 198 -4.63 -8.64 23.85
N ILE A 199 -3.36 -8.74 23.48
CA ILE A 199 -2.24 -8.17 24.23
C ILE A 199 -1.93 -6.78 23.65
N TRP A 200 -1.95 -5.77 24.51
CA TRP A 200 -1.79 -4.37 24.12
C TRP A 200 -0.84 -3.63 25.04
N LEU A 201 0.22 -3.07 24.46
CA LEU A 201 1.15 -2.18 25.14
C LEU A 201 0.64 -0.74 24.96
N GLY A 202 -0.12 -0.26 25.95
CA GLY A 202 -0.83 1.01 25.85
C GLY A 202 0.01 2.21 26.27
N LEU A 203 -0.12 3.32 25.55
CA LEU A 203 0.43 4.64 25.86
C LEU A 203 -0.69 5.57 26.34
N LYS A 204 -0.43 6.37 27.38
CA LYS A 204 -1.38 7.36 27.92
C LYS A 204 -0.66 8.67 28.17
N MET A 205 -1.32 9.81 28.01
CA MET A 205 -0.72 11.09 28.43
C MET A 205 -0.83 11.25 29.95
N SER A 206 0.29 11.63 30.57
CA SER A 206 0.38 12.16 31.92
C SER A 206 0.89 13.59 31.83
N GLY A 207 -0.02 14.57 31.92
CA GLY A 207 0.28 15.95 31.52
C GLY A 207 0.62 16.03 30.03
N ASN A 208 1.78 16.59 29.71
CA ASN A 208 2.29 16.75 28.34
C ASN A 208 3.24 15.62 27.89
N ARG A 209 3.43 14.58 28.70
CA ARG A 209 4.30 13.45 28.40
C ARG A 209 3.49 12.18 28.19
N ALA A 210 3.87 11.38 27.21
CA ALA A 210 3.35 10.03 27.07
C ALA A 210 4.04 9.12 28.10
N VAL A 211 3.27 8.20 28.68
CA VAL A 211 3.75 7.19 29.60
C VAL A 211 3.18 5.83 29.22
N TYR A 212 3.93 4.77 29.52
CA TYR A 212 3.44 3.40 29.37
C TYR A 212 2.38 3.09 30.44
N ALA A 213 1.20 2.67 29.98
CA ALA A 213 0.04 2.33 30.79
C ALA A 213 -0.28 0.84 30.67
N GLY A 214 0.63 -0.02 31.13
CA GLY A 214 0.46 -1.47 31.09
C GLY A 214 1.32 -2.20 32.12
N LYS A 215 1.20 -3.53 32.15
CA LYS A 215 2.06 -4.37 32.99
C LYS A 215 3.47 -4.43 32.39
N LYS A 216 4.50 -4.34 33.23
CA LYS A 216 5.90 -4.56 32.81
C LYS A 216 6.22 -6.04 32.55
N THR A 217 5.35 -6.95 32.97
CA THR A 217 5.42 -8.37 32.61
C THR A 217 4.12 -8.78 31.94
N VAL A 218 4.25 -9.32 30.74
CA VAL A 218 3.16 -9.74 29.86
C VAL A 218 3.33 -11.22 29.56
N TYR A 219 2.24 -11.97 29.60
CA TYR A 219 2.24 -13.39 29.24
C TYR A 219 1.53 -13.57 27.91
N ALA A 220 2.13 -14.33 27.00
CA ALA A 220 1.62 -14.64 25.68
C ALA A 220 1.71 -16.14 25.41
N LYS A 221 0.92 -16.62 24.46
CA LYS A 221 1.09 -17.94 23.82
C LYS A 221 1.75 -17.77 22.47
N VAL A 222 2.40 -18.83 21.98
CA VAL A 222 2.82 -18.87 20.58
C VAL A 222 1.61 -18.63 19.66
N GLY A 223 1.77 -17.72 18.70
CA GLY A 223 0.71 -17.24 17.81
C GLY A 223 -0.01 -15.97 18.27
N ASP A 224 0.12 -15.56 19.55
CA ASP A 224 -0.50 -14.33 20.02
C ASP A 224 0.12 -13.10 19.35
N ARG A 225 -0.75 -12.16 18.98
CA ARG A 225 -0.35 -10.83 18.51
C ARG A 225 -0.29 -9.85 19.67
N ILE A 226 0.72 -9.01 19.64
CA ILE A 226 1.01 -7.96 20.61
C ILE A 226 1.00 -6.64 19.85
N GLY A 227 0.02 -5.79 20.16
CA GLY A 227 -0.08 -4.45 19.58
C GLY A 227 0.47 -3.40 20.52
N ILE A 228 0.73 -2.22 19.96
CA ILE A 228 1.16 -1.02 20.69
C ILE A 228 0.26 0.10 20.22
N GLY A 229 -0.03 1.06 21.09
CA GLY A 229 -0.70 2.27 20.67
C GLY A 229 -1.37 2.99 21.81
N ARG A 230 -2.34 3.86 21.52
CA ARG A 230 -3.07 4.57 22.58
C ARG A 230 -3.77 3.59 23.50
N TYR A 231 -3.67 3.82 24.81
CA TYR A 231 -4.30 2.99 25.83
C TYR A 231 -5.82 3.07 25.74
N GLY A 232 -6.36 4.30 25.68
CA GLY A 232 -7.79 4.57 25.57
C GLY A 232 -8.28 4.45 24.13
N VAL A 233 -9.34 3.67 23.90
CA VAL A 233 -9.91 3.46 22.55
C VAL A 233 -10.46 4.74 21.92
N SER A 234 -10.90 5.69 22.72
CA SER A 234 -11.43 6.98 22.27
C SER A 234 -10.39 8.11 22.31
N ASP A 235 -9.15 7.82 22.72
CA ASP A 235 -8.09 8.82 22.77
C ASP A 235 -7.67 9.21 21.37
N THR A 236 -7.69 10.51 21.05
CA THR A 236 -7.35 11.05 19.73
C THR A 236 -6.09 11.92 19.74
N ARG A 237 -5.32 11.92 20.84
CA ARG A 237 -4.10 12.73 20.95
C ARG A 237 -2.97 12.15 20.10
N GLY A 238 -2.00 12.99 19.76
CA GLY A 238 -0.78 12.54 19.06
C GLY A 238 0.13 11.79 20.02
N TYR A 239 0.71 10.69 19.56
CA TYR A 239 1.74 9.93 20.28
C TYR A 239 2.82 9.54 19.28
N SER A 240 4.04 9.45 19.77
CA SER A 240 5.18 8.84 19.09
C SER A 240 5.77 7.82 20.06
N TYR A 241 6.47 6.79 19.59
CA TYR A 241 7.22 5.93 20.48
C TYR A 241 8.40 5.30 19.75
N ARG A 242 9.41 4.86 20.50
CA ARG A 242 10.44 3.95 19.99
C ARG A 242 10.36 2.64 20.74
N LEU A 243 10.43 1.55 19.99
CA LEU A 243 10.51 0.20 20.55
C LEU A 243 11.81 -0.44 20.10
N MET A 244 12.56 -0.97 21.07
CA MET A 244 13.78 -1.73 20.84
C MET A 244 13.63 -3.11 21.48
N SER A 245 14.20 -4.14 20.87
CA SER A 245 14.35 -5.47 21.49
C SER A 245 15.82 -5.66 21.84
N TYR A 246 16.14 -5.91 23.10
CA TYR A 246 17.53 -5.98 23.56
C TYR A 246 18.19 -7.33 23.35
N ASP A 247 17.39 -8.37 23.12
CA ASP A 247 17.82 -9.76 23.13
C ASP A 247 18.06 -10.34 21.74
N GLY A 248 17.88 -9.55 20.67
CA GLY A 248 17.85 -10.05 19.30
C GLY A 248 16.88 -11.23 19.13
N SER A 249 15.90 -11.36 20.03
CA SER A 249 15.25 -12.64 20.26
C SER A 249 14.31 -12.97 19.11
N SER A 250 14.50 -14.16 18.54
CA SER A 250 13.54 -14.78 17.62
C SER A 250 12.26 -15.23 18.33
N VAL A 251 11.96 -14.72 19.54
CA VAL A 251 10.74 -15.02 20.32
C VAL A 251 9.56 -14.22 19.79
N LEU A 252 9.81 -12.96 19.42
CA LEU A 252 8.85 -12.07 18.80
C LEU A 252 9.30 -11.77 17.36
N SER A 253 8.35 -11.75 16.44
CA SER A 253 8.58 -11.30 15.06
C SER A 253 7.73 -10.06 14.78
N TYR A 254 8.34 -9.01 14.23
CA TYR A 254 7.58 -7.85 13.77
C TYR A 254 6.88 -8.16 12.46
N ASP A 255 5.61 -7.83 12.41
CA ASP A 255 4.84 -7.94 11.17
C ASP A 255 5.03 -6.66 10.36
N THR A 256 5.76 -6.78 9.24
CA THR A 256 6.07 -5.67 8.34
C THR A 256 4.86 -5.20 7.53
N VAL A 257 3.81 -6.02 7.44
CA VAL A 257 2.56 -5.69 6.71
C VAL A 257 1.57 -5.00 7.65
N ARG A 258 1.54 -5.39 8.93
CA ARG A 258 0.64 -4.79 9.93
C ARG A 258 1.36 -4.52 11.24
N PRO A 259 1.28 -3.30 11.78
CA PRO A 259 2.12 -2.88 12.88
C PRO A 259 1.77 -3.68 14.14
N GLY A 260 2.80 -4.26 14.74
CA GLY A 260 2.71 -5.11 15.91
C GLY A 260 3.73 -6.25 15.84
N MET A 261 3.74 -7.05 16.89
CA MET A 261 4.59 -8.23 17.01
C MET A 261 3.73 -9.49 17.10
N THR A 262 4.27 -10.62 16.65
CA THR A 262 3.69 -11.95 16.84
C THR A 262 4.65 -12.77 17.68
N ALA A 263 4.14 -13.45 18.71
CA ALA A 263 4.91 -14.43 19.46
C ALA A 263 5.11 -15.69 18.61
N VAL A 264 6.35 -15.98 18.18
CA VAL A 264 6.61 -17.05 17.21
C VAL A 264 7.23 -18.31 17.82
N LYS A 265 7.83 -18.21 19.02
CA LYS A 265 8.33 -19.37 19.77
C LYS A 265 8.29 -19.12 21.27
N LYS A 266 8.36 -20.20 22.05
CA LYS A 266 8.44 -20.13 23.52
C LYS A 266 9.74 -19.44 23.95
N GLY A 267 9.68 -18.75 25.08
CA GLY A 267 10.83 -18.04 25.62
C GLY A 267 10.43 -16.75 26.31
N THR A 268 11.42 -15.91 26.61
CA THR A 268 11.20 -14.57 27.13
C THR A 268 11.81 -13.57 26.16
N ALA A 269 11.05 -12.53 25.82
CA ALA A 269 11.54 -11.36 25.13
C ALA A 269 11.58 -10.16 26.08
N VAL A 270 12.60 -9.30 25.97
CA VAL A 270 12.71 -8.04 26.71
C VAL A 270 12.69 -6.87 25.75
N LEU A 271 11.65 -6.04 25.88
CA LEU A 271 11.41 -4.87 25.07
C LEU A 271 11.76 -3.60 25.85
N SER A 272 12.39 -2.64 25.19
CA SER A 272 12.51 -1.26 25.63
C SER A 272 11.50 -0.40 24.90
N LEU A 273 10.55 0.19 25.63
CA LEU A 273 9.58 1.12 25.07
C LEU A 273 9.86 2.53 25.58
N GLU A 274 10.22 3.45 24.69
CA GLU A 274 10.34 4.88 24.96
C GLU A 274 9.02 5.58 24.57
N PRO A 275 8.15 5.96 25.53
CA PRO A 275 6.79 6.44 25.23
C PRO A 275 6.70 7.80 24.53
N ASP A 276 7.75 8.63 24.62
CA ASP A 276 7.82 9.96 23.97
C ASP A 276 8.71 9.96 22.72
N ALA A 277 9.34 8.81 22.38
CA ALA A 277 10.49 8.70 21.48
C ALA A 277 11.67 9.57 21.95
N TYR A 278 12.80 8.96 22.32
CA TYR A 278 13.97 9.63 22.94
C TYR A 278 13.76 10.11 24.40
N GLY A 279 12.75 9.57 25.08
CA GLY A 279 12.51 9.79 26.52
C GLY A 279 12.93 8.60 27.38
N ASP A 280 12.52 8.61 28.65
CA ASP A 280 12.79 7.50 29.57
C ASP A 280 12.17 6.19 29.09
N ALA A 281 13.01 5.17 28.93
CA ALA A 281 12.59 3.86 28.48
C ALA A 281 11.93 3.06 29.61
N VAL A 282 10.90 2.31 29.26
CA VAL A 282 10.25 1.34 30.12
C VAL A 282 10.57 -0.06 29.61
N GLU A 283 11.20 -0.87 30.45
CA GLU A 283 11.43 -2.28 30.16
C GLU A 283 10.14 -3.09 30.33
N ILE A 284 9.81 -3.87 29.31
CA ILE A 284 8.64 -4.75 29.24
C ILE A 284 9.11 -6.17 28.92
N LYS A 285 8.90 -7.09 29.88
CA LYS A 285 9.19 -8.51 29.75
C LYS A 285 7.98 -9.25 29.18
N VAL A 286 8.14 -9.91 28.03
CA VAL A 286 7.12 -10.75 27.40
C VAL A 286 7.51 -12.22 27.57
N ILE A 287 6.72 -12.99 28.31
CA ILE A 287 6.94 -14.41 28.57
C ILE A 287 5.99 -15.22 27.68
N VAL A 288 6.53 -15.92 26.69
CA VAL A 288 5.80 -16.76 25.74
C VAL A 288 5.83 -18.22 26.19
N ARG A 289 4.66 -18.82 26.41
CA ARG A 289 4.47 -20.19 26.89
C ARG A 289 3.89 -21.12 25.83
#